data_AF-A0A524M2R3-F1
#
_entry.id   AF-A0A524M2R3-F1
#
_cell.length_a   1.000
_cell.length_b   1.000
_cell.length_c   1.000
_cell.angle_alpha   90.00
_cell.angle_beta   90.00
_cell.angle_gamma   90.00
#
_symmetry.space_group_name_H-M   'P 1'
#
loop_
_entity.id
_entity.type
_entity.pdbx_description
1 polymer ?
#
loop_
_entity_poly.entity_id
_entity_poly.type
_entity_poly.pdbx_seq_one_letter_code
_entity_poly.pdbx_strand_id
1 'polypeptide(L)'
;MILVFDKIADSIYFLVSRSFDSNMTFIKSGDHHILVDTGTGMNYHALDKDLQRLGSSLSQLTDIILTHSHIDHIGGVIPIVEAGIPKIHLHKAEAEPINKGNMNQTLSDTFGVELPPLKIEGILEEGLVLEFGDIKMQIAHTPGHSLGSICLDILDTGILITGDTLFPSGSFG
;
A
#
# COMPACT_ATOMS: atom_id res chain seq x y z
N MET A 1 -13.89 21.79 10.18
CA MET A 1 -13.06 21.16 9.13
C MET A 1 -12.96 19.70 9.50
N ILE A 2 -13.52 18.79 8.69
CA ILE A 2 -13.40 17.35 8.96
C ILE A 2 -11.93 16.99 8.66
N LEU A 3 -11.21 16.48 9.65
CA LEU A 3 -9.86 15.94 9.45
C LEU A 3 -9.98 14.71 8.53
N VAL A 4 -9.20 14.71 7.46
CA VAL A 4 -9.18 13.65 6.43
C VAL A 4 -7.87 12.85 6.44
N PHE A 5 -6.92 13.28 7.28
CA PHE A 5 -5.68 12.59 7.60
C PHE A 5 -5.17 13.07 8.97
N ASP A 6 -4.37 12.23 9.62
CA ASP A 6 -3.57 12.55 10.80
C ASP A 6 -2.09 12.64 10.41
N LYS A 7 -1.41 13.72 10.83
CA LYS A 7 0.05 13.84 10.65
C LYS A 7 0.74 13.08 11.78
N ILE A 8 1.39 11.97 11.46
CA ILE A 8 2.09 11.11 12.42
C ILE A 8 3.48 11.68 12.75
N ALA A 9 4.18 12.13 11.70
CA ALA A 9 5.47 12.79 11.81
C ALA A 9 5.64 13.77 10.64
N ASP A 10 6.77 14.46 10.57
CA ASP A 10 7.11 15.24 9.38
C ASP A 10 7.08 14.33 8.15
N SER A 11 6.33 14.77 7.13
CA SER A 11 6.15 14.05 5.87
C SER A 11 5.43 12.70 5.91
N ILE A 12 4.91 12.25 7.06
CA ILE A 12 4.19 10.96 7.21
C ILE A 12 2.76 11.21 7.68
N TYR A 13 1.79 10.77 6.87
CA TYR A 13 0.38 11.06 7.06
C TYR A 13 -0.44 9.77 7.01
N PHE A 14 -1.17 9.50 8.08
CA PHE A 14 -2.16 8.43 8.10
C PHE A 14 -3.47 8.95 7.49
N LEU A 15 -3.94 8.32 6.42
CA LEU A 15 -5.15 8.73 5.73
C LEU A 15 -6.36 8.10 6.41
N VAL A 16 -7.43 8.88 6.61
CA VAL A 16 -8.65 8.35 7.24
C VAL A 16 -9.35 7.42 6.26
N SER A 17 -9.35 6.12 6.58
CA SER A 17 -10.00 5.06 5.78
C SER A 17 -11.52 5.28 5.66
N ARG A 18 -12.09 4.76 4.57
CA ARG A 18 -13.51 4.92 4.24
C ARG A 18 -14.14 3.57 3.91
N SER A 19 -15.29 3.28 4.51
CA SER A 19 -16.02 2.04 4.28
C SER A 19 -15.17 0.79 4.56
N PHE A 20 -14.80 0.03 3.52
CA PHE A 20 -14.00 -1.19 3.60
C PHE A 20 -12.54 -0.97 3.18
N ASP A 21 -12.11 0.29 2.99
CA ASP A 21 -10.70 0.56 2.71
C ASP A 21 -9.86 0.18 3.92
N SER A 22 -8.75 -0.51 3.67
CA SER A 22 -7.72 -0.74 4.66
C SER A 22 -7.08 0.57 5.12
N ASN A 23 -6.22 0.47 6.13
CA ASN A 23 -5.35 1.57 6.54
C ASN A 23 -4.42 1.98 5.38
N MET A 24 -4.31 3.29 5.13
CA MET A 24 -3.41 3.83 4.09
C MET A 24 -2.50 4.89 4.71
N THR A 25 -1.23 4.89 4.32
CA THR A 25 -0.25 5.90 4.78
C THR A 25 0.38 6.59 3.58
N PHE A 26 0.33 7.92 3.55
CA PHE A 26 1.03 8.73 2.56
C PHE A 26 2.34 9.27 3.15
N ILE A 27 3.43 9.13 2.40
CA ILE A 27 4.76 9.59 2.77
C ILE A 27 5.32 10.46 1.64
N LYS A 28 5.86 11.63 1.98
CA LYS A 28 6.46 12.56 1.01
C LYS A 28 7.92 12.91 1.35
N SER A 29 8.88 12.43 0.55
CA SER A 29 10.30 12.69 0.76
C SER A 29 10.95 13.22 -0.52
N GLY A 30 11.24 14.53 -0.55
CA GLY A 30 11.69 15.20 -1.77
C GLY A 30 10.68 15.03 -2.91
N ASP A 31 11.12 14.45 -4.02
CA ASP A 31 10.28 14.14 -5.19
C ASP A 31 9.57 12.77 -5.07
N HIS A 32 9.79 12.01 -3.99
CA HIS A 32 9.12 10.73 -3.76
C HIS A 32 7.77 10.92 -3.08
N HIS A 33 6.73 10.40 -3.73
CA HIS A 33 5.34 10.45 -3.28
C HIS A 33 4.87 9.01 -3.13
N ILE A 34 4.92 8.51 -1.91
CA ILE A 34 4.78 7.08 -1.61
C ILE A 34 3.43 6.86 -0.94
N LEU A 35 2.70 5.84 -1.39
CA LEU A 35 1.49 5.39 -0.74
C LEU A 35 1.68 3.94 -0.26
N VAL A 36 1.47 3.72 1.04
CA VAL A 36 1.44 2.39 1.65
C VAL A 36 -0.01 1.93 1.71
N ASP A 37 -0.30 0.82 1.03
CA ASP A 37 -1.64 0.32 0.71
C ASP A 37 -2.55 1.34 0.00
N THR A 38 -3.59 0.86 -0.67
CA THR A 38 -4.40 1.66 -1.61
C THR A 38 -5.90 1.58 -1.36
N GLY A 39 -6.32 0.85 -0.33
CA GLY A 39 -7.73 0.60 -0.07
C GLY A 39 -8.37 -0.31 -1.13
N THR A 40 -9.70 -0.37 -1.10
CA THR A 40 -10.51 -1.13 -2.07
C THR A 40 -10.54 -0.50 -3.46
N GLY A 41 -10.11 0.75 -3.59
CA GLY A 41 -10.26 1.56 -4.80
C GLY A 41 -11.63 2.20 -4.98
N MET A 42 -12.66 1.82 -4.22
CA MET A 42 -14.01 2.41 -4.34
C MET A 42 -14.06 3.91 -4.02
N ASN A 43 -13.17 4.38 -3.16
CA ASN A 43 -13.11 5.77 -2.71
C ASN A 43 -11.96 6.57 -3.33
N TYR A 44 -11.42 6.16 -4.48
CA TYR A 44 -10.21 6.76 -5.06
C TYR A 44 -10.35 8.27 -5.35
N HIS A 45 -11.55 8.76 -5.68
CA HIS A 45 -11.79 10.20 -5.83
C HIS A 45 -11.63 10.99 -4.52
N ALA A 46 -11.94 10.37 -3.38
CA ALA A 46 -11.72 10.98 -2.07
C ALA A 46 -10.24 10.91 -1.70
N LEU A 47 -9.59 9.77 -1.96
CA LEU A 47 -8.13 9.61 -1.82
C LEU A 47 -7.36 10.68 -2.61
N ASP A 48 -7.68 10.90 -3.89
CA ASP A 48 -7.03 11.91 -4.72
C ASP A 48 -7.16 13.32 -4.13
N LYS A 49 -8.34 13.67 -3.60
CA LYS A 49 -8.55 14.96 -2.92
C LYS A 49 -7.73 15.09 -1.64
N ASP A 50 -7.53 14.00 -0.91
CA ASP A 50 -6.69 13.99 0.29
C ASP A 50 -5.21 14.17 -0.07
N LEU A 51 -4.74 13.47 -1.11
CA LEU A 51 -3.39 13.65 -1.65
C LEU A 51 -3.16 15.08 -2.16
N GLN A 52 -4.14 15.69 -2.82
CA GLN A 52 -4.07 17.11 -3.26
C GLN A 52 -3.89 18.08 -2.10
N ARG A 53 -4.56 17.83 -0.96
CA ARG A 53 -4.37 18.63 0.27
C ARG A 53 -2.96 18.50 0.85
N LEU A 54 -2.27 17.39 0.55
CA LEU A 54 -0.89 17.10 0.94
C LEU A 54 0.12 17.48 -0.16
N GLY A 55 -0.32 18.15 -1.24
CA GLY A 55 0.53 18.59 -2.33
C GLY A 55 1.02 17.44 -3.23
N SER A 56 0.11 16.50 -3.52
CA SER A 56 0.28 15.32 -4.39
C SER A 56 -1.02 15.08 -5.21
N SER A 57 -1.09 13.97 -5.94
CA SER A 57 -2.29 13.42 -6.59
C SER A 57 -2.05 11.95 -6.89
N LEU A 58 -3.07 11.20 -7.32
CA LEU A 58 -2.90 9.80 -7.77
C LEU A 58 -1.83 9.70 -8.88
N SER A 59 -1.87 10.61 -9.84
CA SER A 59 -0.92 10.66 -10.97
C SER A 59 0.51 11.05 -10.57
N GLN A 60 0.70 11.61 -9.38
CA GLN A 60 2.01 12.03 -8.86
C GLN A 60 2.64 10.99 -7.93
N LEU A 61 1.93 9.91 -7.58
CA LEU A 61 2.51 8.82 -6.80
C LEU A 61 3.67 8.21 -7.57
N THR A 62 4.84 8.15 -6.94
CA THR A 62 6.04 7.54 -7.51
C THR A 62 6.12 6.07 -7.16
N ASP A 63 5.62 5.70 -5.98
CA ASP A 63 5.75 4.37 -5.40
C ASP A 63 4.47 3.98 -4.66
N ILE A 64 4.06 2.72 -4.84
CA ILE A 64 3.04 2.06 -4.02
C ILE A 64 3.73 0.91 -3.30
N ILE A 65 3.64 0.86 -1.98
CA ILE A 65 4.15 -0.25 -1.19
C ILE A 65 2.95 -1.00 -0.60
N LEU A 66 2.76 -2.24 -1.03
CA LEU A 66 1.65 -3.06 -0.58
C LEU A 66 2.10 -3.95 0.57
N THR A 67 1.35 -3.89 1.67
CA THR A 67 1.65 -4.71 2.86
C THR A 67 1.35 -6.18 2.62
N HIS A 68 0.32 -6.47 1.84
CA HIS A 68 -0.02 -7.79 1.31
C HIS A 68 -1.01 -7.66 0.14
N SER A 69 -1.46 -8.79 -0.41
CA SER A 69 -2.20 -8.82 -1.68
C SER A 69 -3.73 -8.82 -1.61
N HIS A 70 -4.36 -8.66 -0.45
CA HIS A 70 -5.82 -8.64 -0.38
C HIS A 70 -6.42 -7.37 -1.00
N ILE A 71 -7.61 -7.50 -1.58
CA ILE A 71 -8.23 -6.49 -2.44
C ILE A 71 -8.60 -5.20 -1.71
N ASP A 72 -8.89 -5.27 -0.41
CA ASP A 72 -9.06 -4.14 0.49
C ASP A 72 -7.79 -3.32 0.71
N HIS A 73 -6.61 -3.88 0.36
CA HIS A 73 -5.33 -3.18 0.37
C HIS A 73 -4.86 -2.80 -1.04
N ILE A 74 -5.13 -3.62 -2.07
CA ILE A 74 -4.55 -3.45 -3.40
C ILE A 74 -5.52 -2.91 -4.46
N GLY A 75 -6.82 -2.81 -4.15
CA GLY A 75 -7.85 -2.43 -5.12
C GLY A 75 -7.66 -1.02 -5.69
N GLY A 76 -7.13 -0.09 -4.89
CA GLY A 76 -6.83 1.27 -5.33
C GLY A 76 -5.67 1.36 -6.32
N VAL A 77 -4.88 0.31 -6.53
CA VAL A 77 -3.83 0.27 -7.56
C VAL A 77 -4.42 0.56 -8.95
N ILE A 78 -5.62 0.06 -9.26
CA ILE A 78 -6.27 0.19 -10.57
C ILE A 78 -6.42 1.66 -10.99
N PRO A 79 -7.17 2.52 -10.26
CA PRO A 79 -7.31 3.92 -10.63
C PRO A 79 -5.98 4.70 -10.55
N ILE A 80 -5.01 4.26 -9.74
CA ILE A 80 -3.69 4.92 -9.67
C ILE A 80 -2.90 4.68 -10.96
N VAL A 81 -2.84 3.44 -11.47
CA VAL A 81 -2.10 3.13 -12.71
C VAL A 81 -2.80 3.64 -13.98
N GLU A 82 -4.10 3.94 -13.90
CA GLU A 82 -4.80 4.68 -14.96
C GLU A 82 -4.41 6.16 -14.98
N ALA A 83 -4.12 6.73 -13.81
CA ALA A 83 -3.75 8.15 -13.65
C ALA A 83 -2.24 8.41 -13.82
N GLY A 84 -1.39 7.44 -13.51
CA GLY A 84 0.08 7.57 -13.49
C GLY A 84 0.79 6.23 -13.67
N ILE A 85 2.09 6.20 -13.36
CA ILE A 85 2.93 5.00 -13.53
C ILE A 85 3.84 4.76 -12.31
N PRO A 86 3.27 4.62 -11.10
CA PRO A 86 4.08 4.35 -9.91
C PRO A 86 4.77 3.00 -10.02
N LYS A 87 5.92 2.87 -9.36
CA LYS A 87 6.52 1.56 -9.11
C LYS A 87 5.74 0.85 -7.99
N ILE A 88 5.23 -0.34 -8.28
CA ILE A 88 4.50 -1.14 -7.29
C ILE A 88 5.45 -2.11 -6.62
N HIS A 89 5.45 -2.10 -5.29
CA HIS A 89 6.25 -2.95 -4.44
C HIS A 89 5.38 -3.92 -3.66
N LEU A 90 5.76 -5.21 -3.63
CA LEU A 90 5.07 -6.27 -2.89
C LEU A 90 6.07 -7.39 -2.56
N HIS A 91 5.84 -8.10 -1.46
CA HIS A 91 6.69 -9.21 -1.07
C HIS A 91 6.71 -10.34 -2.11
N LYS A 92 7.88 -10.95 -2.33
CA LYS A 92 8.09 -11.97 -3.37
C LYS A 92 7.06 -13.10 -3.36
N ALA A 93 6.63 -13.53 -2.16
CA ALA A 93 5.71 -14.65 -1.99
C ALA A 93 4.33 -14.41 -2.63
N GLU A 94 3.91 -13.15 -2.77
CA GLU A 94 2.64 -12.76 -3.40
C GLU A 94 2.85 -12.13 -4.78
N ALA A 95 3.94 -11.39 -4.95
CA ALA A 95 4.32 -10.78 -6.23
C ALA A 95 4.51 -11.82 -7.33
N GLU A 96 5.13 -12.97 -7.03
CA GLU A 96 5.39 -14.02 -8.01
C GLU A 96 4.11 -14.65 -8.60
N PRO A 97 3.12 -15.11 -7.79
CA PRO A 97 1.83 -15.54 -8.30
C PRO A 97 1.12 -14.48 -9.13
N ILE A 98 1.06 -13.23 -8.65
CA ILE A 98 0.37 -12.11 -9.31
C ILE A 98 1.00 -11.84 -10.68
N ASN A 99 2.32 -11.74 -10.76
CA ASN A 99 3.04 -11.55 -12.03
C ASN A 99 2.86 -12.71 -13.02
N LYS A 100 2.50 -13.91 -12.54
CA LYS A 100 2.15 -15.08 -13.37
C LYS A 100 0.66 -15.14 -13.72
N GLY A 101 -0.13 -14.14 -13.33
CA GLY A 101 -1.57 -14.05 -13.58
C GLY A 101 -2.45 -14.82 -12.60
N ASN A 102 -1.90 -15.28 -11.47
CA ASN A 102 -2.67 -15.96 -10.43
C ASN A 102 -3.16 -14.96 -9.38
N MET A 103 -4.45 -14.63 -9.43
CA MET A 103 -5.09 -13.68 -8.52
C MET A 103 -5.90 -14.37 -7.40
N ASN A 104 -5.85 -15.69 -7.28
CA ASN A 104 -6.73 -16.43 -6.35
C ASN A 104 -6.50 -16.07 -4.87
N GLN A 105 -5.34 -15.48 -4.55
CA GLN A 105 -4.96 -15.10 -3.18
C GLN A 105 -5.31 -13.64 -2.84
N THR A 106 -5.84 -12.86 -3.79
CA THR A 106 -6.16 -11.43 -3.55
C THR A 106 -7.53 -11.23 -2.92
N LEU A 107 -8.32 -12.30 -2.80
CA LEU A 107 -9.72 -12.25 -2.37
C LEU A 107 -10.62 -11.34 -3.22
N SER A 108 -10.19 -10.95 -4.43
CA SER A 108 -10.94 -10.07 -5.33
C SER A 108 -12.33 -10.59 -5.65
N ASP A 109 -12.47 -11.91 -5.85
CA ASP A 109 -13.75 -12.58 -6.09
C ASP A 109 -14.72 -12.44 -4.91
N THR A 110 -14.21 -12.39 -3.67
CA THR A 110 -15.03 -12.23 -2.46
C THR A 110 -15.70 -10.85 -2.42
N PHE A 111 -15.04 -9.84 -3.00
CA PHE A 111 -15.55 -8.48 -3.09
C PHE A 111 -16.24 -8.19 -4.43
N GLY A 112 -16.27 -9.15 -5.36
CA GLY A 112 -16.83 -8.97 -6.70
C GLY A 112 -16.07 -7.95 -7.54
N VAL A 113 -14.78 -7.77 -7.27
CA VAL A 113 -13.91 -6.80 -7.96
C VAL A 113 -13.08 -7.54 -9.01
N GLU A 114 -13.09 -7.04 -10.24
CA GLU A 114 -12.19 -7.52 -11.28
C GLU A 114 -10.83 -6.84 -11.12
N LEU A 115 -9.82 -7.60 -10.70
CA LEU A 115 -8.45 -7.12 -10.59
C LEU A 115 -7.67 -7.48 -11.87
N PRO A 116 -7.30 -6.50 -12.71
CA PRO A 116 -6.48 -6.78 -13.89
C PRO A 116 -5.08 -7.26 -13.46
N PRO A 117 -4.35 -7.98 -14.33
CA PRO A 117 -2.99 -8.39 -14.05
C PRO A 117 -2.13 -7.18 -13.65
N LEU A 118 -1.65 -7.18 -12.41
CA LEU A 118 -0.71 -6.19 -11.92
C LEU A 118 0.71 -6.58 -12.31
N LYS A 119 1.52 -5.59 -12.64
CA LYS A 119 2.96 -5.76 -12.84
C LYS A 119 3.70 -5.29 -11.60
N ILE A 120 4.15 -6.23 -10.79
CA ILE A 120 4.95 -5.93 -9.59
C ILE A 120 6.43 -5.97 -9.96
N GLU A 121 7.09 -4.81 -9.88
CA GLU A 121 8.53 -4.67 -10.18
C GLU A 121 9.37 -4.45 -8.92
N GLY A 122 8.79 -3.92 -7.85
CA GLY A 122 9.42 -3.77 -6.55
C GLY A 122 9.29 -5.05 -5.74
N ILE A 123 10.19 -6.01 -5.94
CA ILE A 123 10.17 -7.25 -5.17
C ILE A 123 10.75 -6.99 -3.78
N LEU A 124 9.93 -7.22 -2.75
CA LEU A 124 10.31 -7.04 -1.34
C LEU A 124 10.70 -8.38 -0.70
N GLU A 125 11.67 -8.33 0.21
CA GLU A 125 12.17 -9.45 1.01
C GLU A 125 12.52 -8.96 2.42
N GLU A 126 12.57 -9.88 3.38
CA GLU A 126 13.02 -9.62 4.75
C GLU A 126 14.32 -8.81 4.81
N GLY A 127 14.33 -7.76 5.63
CA GLY A 127 15.50 -6.93 5.91
C GLY A 127 15.90 -5.97 4.78
N LEU A 128 15.25 -6.03 3.60
CA LEU A 128 15.46 -5.05 2.53
C LEU A 128 15.18 -3.65 3.04
N VAL A 129 16.04 -2.68 2.67
CA VAL A 129 15.84 -1.27 2.99
C VAL A 129 15.50 -0.51 1.72
N LEU A 130 14.31 0.09 1.69
CA LEU A 130 13.91 1.04 0.67
C LEU A 130 14.39 2.44 1.10
N GLU A 131 15.10 3.13 0.21
CA GLU A 131 15.62 4.47 0.46
C GLU A 131 14.93 5.48 -0.48
N PHE A 132 14.28 6.48 0.11
CA PHE A 132 13.56 7.55 -0.59
C PHE A 132 13.97 8.90 0.01
N GLY A 133 14.94 9.56 -0.62
CA GLY A 133 15.53 10.77 -0.04
C GLY A 133 16.05 10.53 1.37
N ASP A 134 15.50 11.27 2.34
CA ASP A 134 15.89 11.19 3.75
C ASP A 134 15.15 10.09 4.54
N ILE A 135 14.19 9.40 3.90
CA ILE A 135 13.39 8.34 4.55
C ILE A 135 13.95 6.97 4.16
N LYS A 136 14.15 6.12 5.17
CA LYS A 136 14.53 4.72 5.00
C LYS A 136 13.48 3.82 5.65
N MET A 137 13.03 2.82 4.92
CA MET A 137 12.04 1.86 5.39
C MET A 137 12.60 0.45 5.27
N GLN A 138 12.77 -0.24 6.39
CA GLN A 138 13.17 -1.64 6.41
C GLN A 138 11.93 -2.54 6.37
N ILE A 139 11.96 -3.53 5.48
CA ILE A 139 10.92 -4.55 5.37
C ILE A 139 11.10 -5.56 6.50
N ALA A 140 10.04 -5.76 7.28
CA ALA A 140 9.91 -6.88 8.19
C ALA A 140 8.86 -7.85 7.62
N HIS A 141 9.28 -9.06 7.22
CA HIS A 141 8.40 -10.12 6.75
C HIS A 141 7.65 -10.72 7.94
N THR A 142 6.34 -10.58 7.91
CA THR A 142 5.43 -10.93 9.02
C THR A 142 4.33 -11.88 8.53
N PRO A 143 4.68 -13.07 8.01
CA PRO A 143 3.70 -14.00 7.46
C PRO A 143 2.75 -14.51 8.56
N GLY A 144 1.49 -14.70 8.19
CA GLY A 144 0.46 -15.19 9.10
C GLY A 144 -0.92 -15.00 8.52
N HIS A 145 -1.30 -13.74 8.27
CA HIS A 145 -2.50 -13.38 7.50
C HIS A 145 -2.37 -13.78 6.04
N SER A 146 -1.27 -13.39 5.39
CA SER A 146 -0.88 -13.88 4.07
C SER A 146 0.55 -14.42 4.07
N LEU A 147 0.94 -15.11 3.00
CA LEU A 147 2.31 -15.61 2.82
C LEU A 147 3.33 -14.48 2.66
N GLY A 148 2.88 -13.33 2.16
CA GLY A 148 3.71 -12.18 1.85
C GLY A 148 3.54 -10.99 2.77
N SER A 149 2.69 -11.06 3.80
CA SER A 149 2.48 -9.97 4.75
C SER A 149 3.79 -9.36 5.25
N ILE A 150 3.85 -8.03 5.25
CA ILE A 150 4.96 -7.25 5.77
C ILE A 150 4.49 -6.16 6.74
N CYS A 151 5.41 -5.75 7.60
CA CYS A 151 5.43 -4.45 8.25
C CYS A 151 6.60 -3.62 7.71
N LEU A 152 6.50 -2.30 7.82
CA LEU A 152 7.54 -1.34 7.39
C LEU A 152 8.05 -0.58 8.61
N ASP A 153 9.30 -0.84 8.99
CA ASP A 153 9.99 -0.08 10.03
C ASP A 153 10.62 1.19 9.41
N ILE A 154 10.13 2.36 9.82
CA ILE A 154 10.70 3.64 9.39
C ILE A 154 11.89 3.92 10.29
N LEU A 155 13.08 3.62 9.78
CA LEU A 155 14.33 3.65 10.54
C LEU A 155 14.56 5.01 11.21
N ASP A 156 15.13 4.97 12.41
CA ASP A 156 15.47 6.14 13.24
C ASP A 156 14.27 7.01 13.70
N THR A 157 13.03 6.57 13.47
CA THR A 157 11.82 7.30 13.90
C THR A 157 11.04 6.61 15.03
N GLY A 158 11.20 5.28 15.19
CA GLY A 158 10.38 4.47 16.08
C GLY A 158 8.95 4.24 15.57
N ILE A 159 8.65 4.59 14.32
CA ILE A 159 7.36 4.38 13.67
C ILE A 159 7.39 3.07 12.89
N LEU A 160 6.43 2.20 13.17
CA LEU A 160 6.18 0.96 12.44
C LEU A 160 4.82 1.06 11.73
N ILE A 161 4.81 0.98 10.40
CA ILE A 161 3.56 0.79 9.64
C ILE A 161 3.29 -0.71 9.57
N THR A 162 2.17 -1.13 10.12
CA THR A 162 1.83 -2.56 10.20
C THR A 162 0.83 -2.94 9.12
N GLY A 163 1.13 -3.98 8.36
CA GLY A 163 0.11 -4.74 7.66
C GLY A 163 -0.62 -5.71 8.59
N ASP A 164 -1.65 -6.35 8.06
CA ASP A 164 -2.33 -7.44 8.76
C ASP A 164 -1.36 -8.60 9.02
N THR A 165 -1.17 -8.91 10.31
CA THR A 165 -0.17 -9.88 10.74
C THR A 165 -0.79 -11.20 11.23
N LEU A 166 -1.85 -11.16 12.04
CA LEU A 166 -2.35 -12.35 12.73
C LEU A 166 -3.83 -12.64 12.44
N PHE A 167 -4.07 -13.31 11.31
CA PHE A 167 -5.35 -13.95 10.97
C PHE A 167 -5.09 -15.27 10.22
N PRO A 168 -4.98 -16.41 10.93
CA PRO A 168 -4.66 -17.67 10.26
C PRO A 168 -5.74 -18.02 9.24
N SER A 169 -5.32 -18.29 8.00
CA SER A 169 -6.17 -18.56 6.82
C SER A 169 -6.84 -17.35 6.16
N GLY A 170 -6.57 -16.14 6.63
CA GLY A 170 -7.08 -14.89 6.05
C GLY A 170 -8.58 -14.65 6.27
N SER A 171 -8.95 -13.38 6.41
CA SER A 171 -10.34 -12.91 6.26
C SER A 171 -10.30 -11.60 5.47
N PHE A 172 -10.38 -10.46 6.15
CA PHE A 172 -10.21 -9.09 5.63
C PHE A 172 -10.02 -8.20 6.88
N GLY A 173 -9.21 -7.14 6.80
CA GLY A 173 -8.64 -6.45 7.97
C GLY A 173 -8.52 -4.94 7.82
#